data_AF-X1A2T1-F1
#
_entry.id   AF-X1A2T1-F1
#
_cell.length_a   1.000
_cell.length_b   1.000
_cell.length_c   1.000
_cell.angle_alpha   90.00
_cell.angle_beta   90.00
_cell.angle_gamma   90.00
#
_symmetry.space_group_name_H-M   'P 1'
#
loop_
_entity.id
_entity.type
_entity.pdbx_description
1 polymer ?
#
loop_
_entity_poly.entity_id
_entity_poly.type
_entity_poly.pdbx_seq_one_letter_code
_entity_poly.pdbx_strand_id
1 'polypeptide(L)'
;MISNVPVSGFSIPVPLVLVGKTGLRTLCVSADTGIFSLKDGQWYKLDEQKEQYQPSRPNLVRRTALMSRAIIENLKEKGIYVDEAEPTLYFTQPGVHIDASDPPVNLLQSDGIDRFAANL
;
A
#
# COMPACT_ATOMS: atom_id res chain seq x y z
N MET A 1 22.78 -5.44 -9.47
CA MET A 1 22.67 -4.01 -9.84
C MET A 1 21.22 -3.62 -9.61
N ILE A 2 20.95 -2.66 -8.72
CA ILE A 2 19.59 -2.14 -8.48
C ILE A 2 19.46 -0.89 -9.34
N SER A 3 18.47 -0.85 -10.22
CA SER A 3 18.19 0.30 -11.09
C SER A 3 16.75 0.74 -10.89
N ASN A 4 16.54 2.03 -10.64
CA ASN A 4 15.20 2.61 -10.64
C ASN A 4 14.69 2.65 -12.08
N VAL A 5 13.62 1.91 -12.35
CA VAL A 5 12.93 1.95 -13.64
C VAL A 5 11.70 2.84 -13.48
N PRO A 6 11.59 3.96 -14.22
CA PRO A 6 10.37 4.77 -14.17
C PRO A 6 9.19 3.96 -14.71
N VAL A 7 8.07 4.01 -13.98
CA VAL A 7 6.80 3.44 -14.47
C VAL A 7 6.20 4.47 -15.44
N SER A 8 6.23 4.16 -16.73
CA SER A 8 5.69 5.04 -17.78
C SER A 8 4.23 5.40 -17.49
N GLY A 9 3.87 6.67 -17.61
CA GLY A 9 2.48 7.15 -17.46
C GLY A 9 2.03 7.52 -16.04
N PHE A 10 2.83 7.29 -15.00
CA PHE A 10 2.46 7.61 -13.62
C PHE A 10 3.44 8.61 -12.97
N SER A 11 2.92 9.67 -12.36
CA SER A 11 3.69 10.64 -11.54
C SER A 11 3.94 10.16 -10.11
N ILE A 12 3.55 8.93 -9.79
CA ILE A 12 3.69 8.33 -8.46
C ILE A 12 5.15 7.82 -8.35
N PRO A 13 5.90 8.18 -7.29
CA PRO A 13 7.25 7.65 -7.09
C PRO A 13 7.23 6.12 -7.13
N VAL A 14 8.29 5.55 -7.72
CA VAL A 14 8.41 4.13 -8.07
C VAL A 14 7.95 3.25 -6.90
N PRO A 15 6.89 2.43 -7.07
CA PRO A 15 6.45 1.53 -6.02
C PRO A 15 7.52 0.46 -5.79
N LEU A 16 7.78 0.10 -4.54
CA LEU A 16 8.62 -1.05 -4.24
C LEU A 16 7.85 -2.30 -4.67
N VAL A 17 8.36 -3.03 -5.65
CA VAL A 17 7.75 -4.29 -6.13
C VAL A 17 8.56 -5.46 -5.60
N LEU A 18 7.91 -6.35 -4.86
CA LEU A 18 8.48 -7.62 -4.43
C LEU A 18 7.99 -8.72 -5.38
N VAL A 19 8.93 -9.54 -5.83
CA VAL A 19 8.66 -10.70 -6.68
C VAL A 19 8.94 -11.95 -5.86
N GLY A 20 7.88 -12.70 -5.60
CA GLY A 20 7.88 -13.87 -4.74
C GLY A 20 7.36 -15.12 -5.44
N LYS A 21 7.41 -16.27 -4.75
CA LYS A 21 6.77 -17.51 -5.22
C LYS A 21 5.26 -17.36 -5.31
N THR A 22 4.67 -16.54 -4.43
CA THR A 22 3.22 -16.29 -4.39
C THR A 22 2.76 -15.26 -5.42
N GLY A 23 3.68 -14.61 -6.14
CA GLY A 23 3.37 -13.61 -7.17
C GLY A 23 4.03 -12.25 -6.92
N LEU A 24 3.41 -11.20 -7.47
CA LEU A 24 3.87 -9.82 -7.34
C LEU A 24 3.18 -9.12 -6.18
N ARG A 25 3.93 -8.34 -5.42
CA ARG A 25 3.41 -7.45 -4.37
C ARG A 25 3.91 -6.04 -4.60
N THR A 26 3.05 -5.05 -4.47
CA THR A 26 3.43 -3.62 -4.55
C THR A 26 3.33 -3.00 -3.17
N LEU A 27 4.40 -2.36 -2.71
CA LEU A 27 4.51 -1.81 -1.36
C LEU A 27 4.48 -0.29 -1.40
N CYS A 28 3.53 0.27 -0.66
CA CYS A 28 3.51 1.66 -0.23
C CYS A 28 3.94 1.70 1.23
N VAL A 29 5.06 2.37 1.53
CA VAL A 29 5.59 2.46 2.90
C VAL A 29 5.20 3.80 3.50
N SER A 30 4.64 3.78 4.70
CA SER A 30 4.33 4.97 5.51
C SER A 30 5.04 4.92 6.87
N ALA A 31 5.46 6.08 7.33
CA ALA A 31 5.95 6.31 8.69
C ALA A 31 4.89 6.99 9.57
N ASP A 32 3.65 7.10 9.09
CA ASP A 32 2.57 7.71 9.86
C ASP A 32 2.22 6.87 11.09
N THR A 33 1.87 7.56 12.17
CA THR A 33 1.42 6.98 13.45
C THR A 33 -0.02 7.39 13.76
N GLY A 34 -0.65 6.69 14.70
CA GLY A 34 -1.97 7.03 15.26
C GLY A 34 -3.07 6.07 14.85
N ILE A 35 -4.32 6.50 15.05
CA ILE A 35 -5.51 5.68 14.79
C ILE A 35 -6.12 6.07 13.45
N PHE A 36 -6.27 5.09 12.56
CA PHE A 36 -6.84 5.25 11.24
C PHE A 36 -8.13 4.46 11.10
N SER A 37 -8.98 4.93 10.21
CA SER A 37 -10.19 4.20 9.84
C SER A 37 -10.43 4.27 8.34
N LEU A 38 -10.84 3.14 7.75
CA LEU A 38 -11.31 3.05 6.38
C LEU A 38 -12.82 2.90 6.37
N LYS A 39 -13.54 3.93 5.90
CA LYS A 39 -15.01 3.92 5.78
C LYS A 39 -15.39 4.38 4.39
N ASP A 40 -16.21 3.60 3.69
CA ASP A 40 -16.71 3.90 2.33
C ASP A 40 -15.58 4.26 1.34
N GLY A 41 -14.44 3.56 1.42
CA GLY A 41 -13.25 3.83 0.60
C GLY A 41 -12.49 5.12 0.93
N GLN A 42 -12.92 5.85 1.96
CA GLN A 42 -12.25 7.05 2.47
C GLN A 42 -11.34 6.70 3.64
N TRP A 43 -10.13 7.27 3.60
CA TRP A 43 -9.11 7.08 4.61
C TRP A 43 -9.17 8.22 5.62
N TYR A 44 -9.39 7.88 6.89
CA TYR A 44 -9.49 8.83 7.99
C TYR A 44 -8.36 8.61 8.99
N LYS A 45 -7.93 9.68 9.64
CA LYS A 45 -7.05 9.66 10.81
C LYS A 45 -7.78 10.34 11.98
N LEU A 46 -7.70 9.76 13.16
CA LEU A 46 -8.20 10.38 14.38
C LEU A 46 -7.35 11.61 14.72
N ASP A 47 -7.99 12.77 14.83
CA ASP A 47 -7.41 13.95 15.46
C ASP A 47 -7.53 13.78 16.97
N GLU A 48 -6.40 13.53 17.65
CA GLU A 48 -6.35 13.28 19.09
C GLU A 48 -6.80 14.48 19.92
N GLN A 49 -6.67 15.71 19.41
CA GLN A 49 -7.08 16.91 20.15
C GLN A 49 -8.60 17.11 20.11
N LYS A 50 -9.23 16.71 19.00
CA LYS A 50 -10.68 16.90 18.79
C LYS A 50 -11.49 15.62 18.99
N GLU A 51 -10.82 14.49 19.20
CA GLU A 51 -11.40 13.14 19.27
C GLU A 51 -12.30 12.83 18.07
N GLN A 52 -11.92 13.33 16.89
CA GLN A 52 -12.73 13.23 15.66
C GLN A 52 -11.91 12.69 14.49
N TYR A 53 -12.51 11.79 13.72
CA TYR A 53 -11.92 11.29 12.48
C TYR A 53 -11.95 12.37 11.40
N GLN A 54 -10.80 12.68 10.83
CA GLN A 54 -10.64 13.62 9.74
C GLN A 54 -10.09 12.92 8.49
N PRO A 55 -10.52 13.31 7.28
CA PRO A 55 -9.97 12.75 6.05
C PRO A 55 -8.46 12.92 6.00
N SER A 56 -7.74 11.79 5.94
CA SER A 56 -6.29 11.77 5.85
C SER A 56 -5.87 11.97 4.40
N ARG A 57 -5.01 12.96 4.16
CA ARG A 57 -4.47 13.27 2.83
C ARG A 57 -2.95 13.06 2.85
N PRO A 58 -2.39 12.26 1.93
CA PRO A 58 -3.10 11.51 0.88
C PRO A 58 -3.89 10.31 1.44
N ASN A 59 -4.91 9.87 0.70
CA ASN A 59 -5.59 8.60 0.96
C ASN A 59 -4.62 7.46 0.57
N LEU A 60 -3.91 6.92 1.57
CA LEU A 60 -2.85 5.93 1.36
C LEU A 60 -3.39 4.61 0.80
N VAL A 61 -4.60 4.21 1.19
CA VAL A 61 -5.27 3.01 0.65
C VAL A 61 -5.49 3.15 -0.85
N ARG A 62 -6.11 4.26 -1.29
CA ARG A 62 -6.33 4.55 -2.72
C ARG A 62 -5.02 4.65 -3.48
N ARG A 63 -4.01 5.31 -2.90
CA ARG A 63 -2.68 5.45 -3.52
C ARG A 63 -2.02 4.09 -3.74
N THR A 64 -2.10 3.19 -2.76
CA THR A 64 -1.51 1.84 -2.82
C THR A 64 -2.21 0.99 -3.87
N ALA A 65 -3.55 1.04 -3.96
CA ALA A 65 -4.29 0.36 -5.03
C ALA A 65 -3.90 0.86 -6.43
N LEU A 66 -3.69 2.18 -6.58
CA LEU A 66 -3.23 2.76 -7.85
C LEU A 66 -1.82 2.32 -8.22
N MET A 67 -0.92 2.15 -7.26
CA MET A 67 0.44 1.64 -7.50
C MET A 67 0.42 0.21 -8.06
N SER A 68 -0.41 -0.68 -7.50
CA SER A 68 -0.60 -2.04 -8.03
C SER A 68 -1.06 -2.01 -9.48
N ARG A 69 -2.13 -1.25 -9.76
CA ARG A 69 -2.68 -1.12 -11.11
C ARG A 69 -1.66 -0.59 -12.11
N ALA A 70 -0.87 0.42 -11.71
CA ALA A 70 0.18 0.98 -12.54
C ALA A 70 1.23 -0.05 -12.95
N ILE A 71 1.61 -0.96 -12.05
CA ILE A 71 2.56 -2.03 -12.34
C ILE A 71 1.96 -3.06 -13.30
N ILE A 72 0.71 -3.48 -13.10
CA ILE A 72 0.02 -4.43 -13.99
C ILE A 72 -0.07 -3.84 -15.41
N GLU A 73 -0.50 -2.58 -15.53
CA GLU A 73 -0.61 -1.89 -16.82
C GLU A 73 0.77 -1.75 -17.50
N ASN A 74 1.81 -1.38 -16.75
CA ASN A 74 3.17 -1.26 -17.29
C ASN A 74 3.76 -2.61 -17.75
N LEU A 75 3.49 -3.70 -17.03
CA LEU A 75 3.92 -5.04 -17.44
C LEU A 75 3.16 -5.49 -18.70
N LYS A 76 1.85 -5.22 -18.76
CA LYS A 76 1.02 -5.53 -19.92
C LYS A 76 1.49 -4.82 -21.18
N GLU A 77 1.89 -3.56 -21.09
CA GLU A 77 2.49 -2.81 -22.21
C GLU A 77 3.79 -3.45 -22.73
N LYS A 78 4.51 -4.17 -21.87
CA LYS A 78 5.73 -4.91 -22.20
C LYS A 78 5.46 -6.34 -22.68
N GLY A 79 4.19 -6.71 -22.87
CA GLY A 79 3.79 -8.07 -23.26
C GLY A 79 3.85 -9.10 -22.13
N ILE A 80 4.00 -8.65 -20.88
CA ILE A 80 4.00 -9.51 -19.69
C ILE A 80 2.61 -9.42 -19.04
N TYR A 81 1.92 -10.55 -19.00
CA TYR A 81 0.59 -10.63 -18.39
C TYR A 81 0.71 -11.19 -16.98
N VAL A 82 0.22 -10.44 -16.01
CA VAL A 82 0.11 -10.84 -14.62
C VAL A 82 -1.34 -10.63 -14.19
N ASP A 83 -1.91 -11.64 -13.51
CA ASP A 83 -3.31 -11.59 -13.10
C ASP A 83 -3.52 -10.58 -11.99
N GLU A 84 -2.58 -10.53 -11.04
CA GLU A 84 -2.66 -9.64 -9.89
C GLU A 84 -1.26 -9.21 -9.41
N ALA A 85 -1.18 -8.00 -8.89
CA ALA A 85 -0.05 -7.51 -8.11
C ALA A 85 -0.60 -7.01 -6.76
N GLU A 86 -0.45 -7.80 -5.70
CA GLU A 86 -1.12 -7.55 -4.42
C GLU A 86 -0.69 -6.19 -3.83
N PRO A 87 -1.59 -5.21 -3.66
CA PRO A 87 -1.26 -3.92 -3.07
C PRO A 87 -1.10 -4.05 -1.55
N THR A 88 0.05 -3.63 -1.02
CA THR A 88 0.37 -3.66 0.40
C THR A 88 0.73 -2.27 0.91
N LEU A 89 -0.01 -1.77 1.89
CA LEU A 89 0.32 -0.54 2.63
C LEU A 89 1.00 -0.94 3.93
N TYR A 90 2.27 -0.58 4.07
CA TYR A 90 3.10 -0.92 5.22
C TYR A 90 3.32 0.29 6.13
N PHE A 91 2.93 0.15 7.39
CA PHE A 91 3.23 1.11 8.47
C PHE A 91 4.47 0.68 9.24
N THR A 92 5.52 1.48 9.15
CA THR A 92 6.82 1.18 9.78
C THR A 92 6.89 1.49 11.26
N GLN A 93 6.03 2.40 11.75
CA GLN A 93 6.02 2.82 13.13
C GLN A 93 5.08 1.95 13.98
N PRO A 94 5.50 1.56 15.20
CA PRO A 94 4.61 0.93 16.15
C PRO A 94 3.54 1.92 16.64
N GLY A 95 2.42 1.40 17.15
CA GLY A 95 1.32 2.24 17.69
C GLY A 95 0.35 2.75 16.61
N VAL A 96 0.41 2.20 15.41
CA VAL A 96 -0.66 2.38 14.41
C VAL A 96 -1.81 1.44 14.75
N HIS A 97 -3.03 1.99 14.84
CA HIS A 97 -4.24 1.18 14.91
C HIS A 97 -5.07 1.46 13.66
N ILE A 98 -5.62 0.42 13.04
CA ILE A 98 -6.43 0.56 11.83
C ILE A 98 -7.74 -0.18 12.01
N ASP A 99 -8.83 0.56 11.94
CA ASP A 99 -10.19 0.03 11.85
C ASP A 99 -10.64 0.02 10.38
N ALA A 100 -10.67 -1.16 9.77
CA ALA A 100 -11.05 -1.34 8.37
C ALA A 100 -11.85 -2.62 8.18
N SER A 101 -12.92 -2.52 7.40
CA SER A 101 -13.70 -3.66 6.92
C SER A 101 -13.45 -3.85 5.44
N ASP A 102 -13.05 -5.06 5.04
CA ASP A 102 -12.79 -5.45 3.64
C ASP A 102 -11.89 -4.45 2.87
N PRO A 103 -10.66 -4.17 3.35
CA PRO A 103 -9.80 -3.19 2.72
C PRO A 103 -9.35 -3.69 1.33
N PRO A 104 -9.36 -2.83 0.29
CA PRO A 104 -8.93 -3.20 -1.06
C PRO A 104 -7.40 -3.35 -1.19
N VAL A 105 -6.67 -3.24 -0.07
CA VAL A 105 -5.22 -3.36 0.02
C VAL A 105 -4.86 -4.12 1.29
N ASN A 106 -3.78 -4.89 1.24
CA ASN A 106 -3.22 -5.54 2.42
C ASN A 106 -2.64 -4.47 3.36
N LEU A 107 -3.16 -4.39 4.58
CA LEU A 107 -2.71 -3.45 5.60
C LEU A 107 -1.69 -4.14 6.51
N LEU A 108 -0.41 -3.80 6.32
CA LEU A 108 0.69 -4.38 7.07
C LEU A 108 1.17 -3.41 8.16
N GLN A 109 1.14 -3.86 9.41
CA GLN A 109 1.72 -3.14 10.54
C GLN A 109 3.13 -3.69 10.85
N SER A 110 3.92 -2.94 11.63
CA SER A 110 5.32 -3.24 11.93
C SER A 110 5.53 -4.61 12.56
N ASP A 111 4.59 -5.09 13.37
CA ASP A 111 4.60 -6.39 14.04
C ASP A 111 4.28 -7.57 13.10
N GLY A 112 3.65 -7.30 11.95
CA GLY A 112 3.32 -8.31 10.94
C GLY A 112 4.43 -8.60 9.93
N ILE A 113 5.56 -7.86 9.97
CA ILE A 113 6.57 -7.88 8.91
C ILE A 113 7.25 -9.24 8.72
N ASP A 114 7.54 -9.96 9.81
CA ASP A 114 8.21 -11.26 9.75
C ASP A 114 7.32 -12.31 9.08
N ARG A 115 6.03 -12.32 9.43
CA ARG A 115 5.04 -13.21 8.79
C ARG A 115 4.82 -12.84 7.33
N PHE A 116 4.83 -11.55 7.01
CA PHE A 116 4.76 -11.08 5.62
C PHE A 116 5.98 -11.58 4.81
N ALA A 117 7.19 -11.41 5.34
CA ALA A 117 8.42 -11.84 4.68
C ALA A 117 8.49 -13.36 4.46
N ALA A 118 7.96 -14.15 5.40
CA ALA A 118 7.88 -15.60 5.28
C ALA A 118 6.95 -16.09 4.15
N ASN A 119 6.05 -15.22 3.66
CA ASN A 119 5.09 -15.53 2.59
C ASN A 119 5.46 -14.88 1.23
N LEU A 120 6.71 -14.40 1.09
CA LEU A 120 7.26 -13.97 -0.20
C LEU A 120 7.69 -15.17 -1.04
#